data_AF-A0A1M3HZM3-F1
#
_entry.id   AF-A0A1M3HZM3-F1
#
_cell.length_a   1.000
_cell.length_b   1.000
_cell.length_c   1.000
_cell.angle_alpha   90.00
_cell.angle_beta   90.00
_cell.angle_gamma   90.00
#
_symmetry.space_group_name_H-M   'P 1'
#
loop_
_entity.id
_entity.type
_entity.pdbx_description
1 polymer ?
#
loop_
_entity_poly.entity_id
_entity_poly.type
_entity_poly.pdbx_seq_one_letter_code
_entity_poly.pdbx_strand_id
1 'polypeptide(L)'
;MDESFKEIALFAVAVFGVGLIMVIFLSRILGFFVALKATPTNRAGWTVGIAYLISAGALTFGAPESYWMYAPLVPLPGALGLFWFIRRDLRRRWIDDDVAHSEGHSIEDSDWVSGLLRLLLMLGVALALLLLRYAREAVL
;
A
#
# COMPACT_ATOMS: atom_id res chain seq x y z
N MET A 1 16.31 -24.56 17.11
CA MET A 1 15.87 -23.28 16.52
C MET A 1 16.43 -22.21 17.43
N ASP A 2 17.57 -21.61 17.03
CA ASP A 2 18.42 -20.78 17.89
C ASP A 2 17.67 -19.54 18.41
N GLU A 3 18.02 -19.07 19.60
CA GLU A 3 17.41 -17.89 20.22
C GLU A 3 17.47 -16.66 19.30
N SER A 4 18.58 -16.50 18.57
CA SER A 4 18.77 -15.43 17.58
C SER A 4 17.76 -15.47 16.42
N PHE A 5 17.30 -16.65 16.01
CA PHE A 5 16.26 -16.75 14.97
C PHE A 5 14.92 -16.18 15.47
N LYS A 6 14.57 -16.43 16.73
CA LYS A 6 13.33 -15.93 17.34
C LYS A 6 13.36 -14.40 17.46
N GLU A 7 14.49 -13.82 17.83
CA GLU A 7 14.68 -12.37 17.93
C GLU A 7 14.55 -11.68 16.57
N ILE A 8 15.19 -12.23 15.53
CA ILE A 8 15.08 -11.71 14.15
C ILE A 8 13.64 -11.80 13.65
N ALA A 9 12.97 -12.93 13.89
CA ALA A 9 11.58 -13.12 13.50
C ALA A 9 10.65 -12.13 14.22
N LEU A 10 10.82 -11.93 15.53
CA LEU A 10 10.04 -10.98 16.31
C LEU A 10 10.25 -9.55 15.82
N PHE A 11 11.50 -9.16 15.56
CA PHE A 11 11.84 -7.85 15.01
C PHE A 11 11.21 -7.63 13.64
N ALA A 12 11.31 -8.61 12.73
CA ALA A 12 10.68 -8.53 11.42
C ALA A 12 9.16 -8.37 11.54
N VAL A 13 8.51 -9.18 12.38
CA VAL A 13 7.06 -9.09 12.62
C VAL A 13 6.68 -7.71 13.18
N ALA A 14 7.45 -7.16 14.11
CA ALA A 14 7.18 -5.83 14.66
C ALA A 14 7.29 -4.74 13.59
N VAL A 15 8.38 -4.73 12.80
CA VAL A 15 8.63 -3.71 11.78
C VAL A 15 7.59 -3.76 10.67
N PHE A 16 7.38 -4.94 10.06
CA PHE A 16 6.37 -5.10 9.01
C PHE A 16 4.95 -4.94 9.56
N GLY A 17 4.72 -5.31 10.82
CA GLY A 17 3.46 -5.12 11.53
C GLY A 17 3.08 -3.65 11.65
N VAL A 18 4.03 -2.78 12.01
CA VAL A 18 3.81 -1.31 12.04
C VAL A 18 3.42 -0.79 10.67
N GLY A 19 4.18 -1.16 9.63
CA GLY A 19 3.86 -0.76 8.25
C GLY A 19 2.47 -1.22 7.81
N LEU A 20 2.10 -2.47 8.11
CA LEU A 20 0.78 -3.01 7.82
C LEU A 20 -0.33 -2.25 8.56
N ILE A 21 -0.17 -2.00 9.85
CA ILE A 21 -1.17 -1.29 10.67
C ILE A 21 -1.40 0.13 10.11
N MET A 22 -0.33 0.85 9.76
CA MET A 22 -0.43 2.18 9.15
C MET A 22 -1.22 2.14 7.84
N VAL A 23 -0.88 1.21 6.94
CA VAL A 23 -1.57 1.08 5.64
C VAL A 23 -3.05 0.70 5.86
N ILE A 24 -3.37 -0.20 6.79
CA ILE A 24 -4.76 -0.56 7.12
C ILE A 24 -5.54 0.65 7.62
N PHE A 25 -4.99 1.37 8.61
CA PHE A 25 -5.67 2.50 9.23
C PHE A 25 -5.90 3.63 8.24
N LEU A 26 -4.88 4.00 7.46
CA LEU A 26 -5.00 5.02 6.43
C LEU A 26 -5.94 4.60 5.29
N SER A 27 -5.89 3.34 4.86
CA SER A 27 -6.80 2.84 3.81
C SER A 27 -8.26 2.86 4.28
N ARG A 28 -8.53 2.61 5.56
CA ARG A 28 -9.88 2.73 6.14
C ARG A 28 -10.39 4.17 6.04
N ILE A 29 -9.56 5.16 6.39
CA ILE A 29 -9.91 6.57 6.30
C ILE A 29 -10.11 7.00 4.84
N LEU A 30 -9.14 6.68 3.98
CA LEU A 30 -9.17 7.07 2.56
C LEU A 30 -10.32 6.40 1.81
N GLY A 31 -10.73 5.19 2.21
CA GLY A 31 -11.83 4.45 1.60
C GLY A 31 -13.19 5.17 1.64
N PHE A 32 -13.36 6.15 2.54
CA PHE A 32 -14.56 7.00 2.61
C PHE A 32 -14.59 8.12 1.54
N PHE A 33 -13.44 8.55 1.02
CA PHE A 33 -13.35 9.74 0.17
C PHE A 33 -12.79 9.44 -1.23
N VAL A 34 -11.89 8.46 -1.34
CA VAL A 34 -11.09 8.24 -2.54
C VAL A 34 -11.85 7.38 -3.55
N ALA A 35 -11.95 7.89 -4.78
CA ALA A 35 -12.37 7.16 -5.98
C ALA A 35 -13.72 6.43 -5.84
N LEU A 36 -14.71 7.07 -5.20
CA LEU A 36 -16.01 6.48 -4.87
C LEU A 36 -16.81 5.94 -6.07
N LYS A 37 -16.63 6.52 -7.26
CA LYS A 37 -17.29 6.12 -8.51
C LYS A 37 -16.40 5.30 -9.45
N ALA A 38 -15.20 4.93 -9.01
CA ALA A 38 -14.26 4.20 -9.86
C ALA A 38 -14.49 2.68 -9.77
N THR A 39 -14.00 1.95 -10.77
CA THR A 39 -14.00 0.47 -10.76
C THR A 39 -13.32 -0.09 -9.49
N PRO A 40 -13.66 -1.32 -9.06
CA PRO A 40 -13.09 -1.93 -7.86
C PRO A 40 -11.56 -1.89 -7.81
N THR A 41 -10.90 -2.20 -8.93
CA THR A 41 -9.43 -2.15 -9.02
C THR A 41 -8.92 -0.72 -8.86
N ASN A 42 -9.57 0.25 -9.52
CA ASN A 42 -9.16 1.64 -9.47
C ASN A 42 -9.29 2.22 -8.06
N ARG A 43 -10.41 1.95 -7.39
CA ARG A 43 -10.66 2.41 -6.03
C ARG A 43 -9.70 1.77 -5.03
N ALA A 44 -9.49 0.46 -5.12
CA ALA A 44 -8.51 -0.23 -4.28
C ALA A 44 -7.08 0.31 -4.49
N GLY A 45 -6.68 0.49 -5.76
CA GLY A 45 -5.35 0.97 -6.12
C GLY A 45 -5.05 2.38 -5.60
N TRP A 46 -5.99 3.31 -5.74
CA TRP A 46 -5.82 4.67 -5.21
C TRP A 46 -5.82 4.71 -3.68
N THR A 47 -6.78 4.03 -3.06
CA THR A 47 -6.91 4.01 -1.59
C THR A 47 -5.64 3.45 -0.94
N VAL A 48 -5.20 2.29 -1.41
CA VAL A 48 -4.03 1.59 -0.83
C VAL A 48 -2.73 2.23 -1.28
N GLY A 49 -2.63 2.71 -2.52
CA GLY A 49 -1.44 3.38 -3.04
C GLY A 49 -1.13 4.68 -2.28
N ILE A 50 -2.15 5.50 -2.00
CA ILE A 50 -1.98 6.73 -1.20
C ILE A 50 -1.65 6.38 0.25
N ALA A 51 -2.34 5.40 0.85
CA ALA A 51 -2.04 4.94 2.21
C ALA A 51 -0.59 4.44 2.34
N TYR A 52 -0.13 3.67 1.35
CA TYR A 52 1.26 3.23 1.23
C TYR A 52 2.22 4.42 1.16
N LEU A 53 1.95 5.39 0.27
CA LEU A 53 2.85 6.53 0.07
C LEU A 53 2.98 7.38 1.34
N ILE A 54 1.86 7.63 2.04
CA ILE A 54 1.87 8.35 3.32
C ILE A 54 2.66 7.56 4.37
N SER A 55 2.44 6.25 4.47
CA SER A 55 3.15 5.39 5.44
C SER A 55 4.66 5.34 5.16
N ALA A 56 5.03 5.13 3.90
CA ALA A 56 6.40 5.10 3.44
C ALA A 56 7.08 6.45 3.70
N GLY A 57 6.44 7.56 3.34
CA GLY A 57 6.96 8.91 3.61
C GLY A 57 7.14 9.18 5.10
N ALA A 58 6.15 8.85 5.94
CA ALA A 58 6.24 9.02 7.39
C ALA A 58 7.42 8.24 7.98
N LEU A 59 7.64 7.01 7.53
CA LEU A 59 8.80 6.21 7.95
C LEU A 59 10.11 6.76 7.36
N THR A 60 10.13 7.20 6.11
CA THR A 60 11.30 7.77 5.45
C THR A 60 11.77 9.05 6.13
N PHE A 61 10.89 9.87 6.73
CA PHE A 61 11.29 11.09 7.45
C PHE A 61 11.32 10.94 8.98
N GLY A 62 10.67 9.91 9.54
CA GLY A 62 10.60 9.67 10.98
C GLY A 62 11.50 8.56 11.52
N ALA A 63 12.04 7.69 10.66
CA ALA A 63 12.91 6.58 11.10
C ALA A 63 14.34 7.07 11.45
N PRO A 64 15.02 6.37 12.37
CA PRO A 64 16.43 6.61 12.68
C PRO A 64 17.34 6.53 11.45
N GLU A 65 18.48 7.21 11.50
CA GLU A 65 19.47 7.26 10.40
C GLU A 65 19.95 5.89 9.93
N SER A 66 19.97 4.89 10.81
CA SER A 66 20.39 3.53 10.45
C SER A 66 19.35 2.75 9.64
N TYR A 67 18.09 3.20 9.57
CA TYR A 67 16.99 2.39 9.04
C TYR A 67 16.11 3.07 8.00
N TRP A 68 16.20 4.39 7.82
CA TRP A 68 15.33 5.13 6.89
C TRP A 68 15.45 4.67 5.43
N MET A 69 16.60 4.13 5.01
CA MET A 69 16.78 3.63 3.65
C MET A 69 15.89 2.42 3.32
N TYR A 70 15.45 1.67 4.34
CA TYR A 70 14.52 0.54 4.17
C TYR A 70 13.06 0.94 4.34
N ALA A 71 12.78 2.19 4.76
CA ALA A 71 11.44 2.64 5.09
C ALA A 71 10.38 2.43 3.99
N PRO A 72 10.67 2.64 2.68
CA PRO A 72 9.69 2.37 1.63
C PRO A 72 9.30 0.89 1.47
N LEU A 73 10.15 -0.03 1.93
CA LEU A 73 9.92 -1.47 1.84
C LEU A 73 9.08 -1.98 3.01
N VAL A 74 9.10 -1.30 4.16
CA VAL A 74 8.39 -1.71 5.37
C VAL A 74 6.86 -1.81 5.16
N PRO A 75 6.15 -0.82 4.62
CA PRO A 75 4.72 -0.92 4.40
C PRO A 75 4.34 -1.69 3.12
N LEU A 76 5.31 -2.02 2.26
CA LEU A 76 5.04 -2.57 0.92
C LEU A 76 4.33 -3.93 0.95
N PRO A 77 4.75 -4.94 1.73
CA PRO A 77 4.03 -6.21 1.82
C PRO A 77 2.60 -6.04 2.31
N GLY A 78 2.39 -5.15 3.29
CA GLY A 78 1.07 -4.84 3.81
C GLY A 78 0.19 -4.15 2.79
N ALA A 79 0.73 -3.22 2.01
CA ALA A 79 0.02 -2.57 0.91
C ALA A 79 -0.38 -3.57 -0.18
N LEU A 80 0.52 -4.46 -0.60
CA LEU A 80 0.20 -5.49 -1.61
C LEU A 80 -0.90 -6.44 -1.14
N GLY A 81 -0.78 -6.94 0.09
CA GLY A 81 -1.80 -7.81 0.69
C GLY A 81 -3.15 -7.09 0.81
N LEU A 82 -3.15 -5.87 1.34
CA LEU A 82 -4.37 -5.11 1.55
C LEU A 82 -5.04 -4.69 0.24
N PHE A 83 -4.26 -4.32 -0.78
CA PHE A 83 -4.79 -4.06 -2.12
C PHE A 83 -5.56 -5.26 -2.66
N TRP A 84 -5.00 -6.46 -2.53
CA TRP A 84 -5.67 -7.68 -2.98
C TRP A 84 -6.97 -7.94 -2.21
N PHE A 85 -6.95 -7.80 -0.88
CA PHE A 85 -8.14 -7.98 -0.04
C PHE A 85 -9.24 -6.97 -0.35
N ILE A 86 -8.91 -5.67 -0.40
CA ILE A 86 -9.88 -4.60 -0.69
C ILE A 86 -10.42 -4.76 -2.11
N ARG A 87 -9.57 -5.04 -3.10
CA ARG A 87 -10.01 -5.28 -4.48
C ARG A 87 -10.98 -6.46 -4.54
N ARG A 88 -10.68 -7.57 -3.86
CA ARG A 88 -11.55 -8.76 -3.81
C ARG A 88 -12.91 -8.45 -3.20
N ASP A 89 -12.95 -7.70 -2.10
CA ASP A 89 -14.20 -7.32 -1.43
C ASP A 89 -15.03 -6.35 -2.28
N LEU A 90 -14.40 -5.31 -2.84
CA LEU A 90 -15.06 -4.37 -3.74
C LEU A 90 -15.60 -5.07 -5.01
N ARG A 91 -14.84 -6.00 -5.61
CA ARG A 91 -15.30 -6.75 -6.78
C ARG A 91 -16.52 -7.61 -6.45
N ARG A 92 -16.55 -8.26 -5.29
CA ARG A 92 -17.70 -9.08 -4.86
C ARG A 92 -18.96 -8.24 -4.74
N ARG A 93 -18.89 -7.14 -3.98
CA ARG A 93 -20.01 -6.21 -3.82
C ARG A 93 -20.48 -5.63 -5.15
N TRP A 94 -19.53 -5.29 -6.02
CA TRP A 94 -19.84 -4.79 -7.36
C TRP A 94 -20.57 -5.84 -8.22
N ILE A 95 -20.14 -7.10 -8.21
CA ILE A 95 -20.85 -8.17 -8.93
C ILE A 95 -22.25 -8.37 -8.36
N ASP A 96 -22.39 -8.38 -7.04
CA ASP A 96 -23.69 -8.55 -6.39
C ASP A 96 -24.65 -7.38 -6.74
N ASP A 97 -24.12 -6.15 -6.88
CA ASP A 97 -24.86 -4.97 -7.31
C ASP A 97 -25.17 -4.97 -8.84
N ASP A 98 -24.24 -5.36 -9.71
CA ASP A 98 -24.43 -5.44 -11.18
C ASP A 98 -25.40 -6.57 -11.58
N VAL A 99 -25.42 -7.67 -10.83
CA VAL A 99 -26.43 -8.73 -11.01
C VAL A 99 -27.83 -8.21 -10.68
N ALA A 100 -27.93 -7.17 -9.83
CA ALA A 100 -29.18 -6.46 -9.57
C ALA A 100 -29.46 -5.30 -10.54
N HIS A 101 -28.44 -4.70 -11.18
CA HIS A 101 -28.56 -3.55 -12.09
C HIS A 101 -27.67 -3.75 -13.32
N SER A 102 -28.28 -4.17 -14.43
CA SER A 102 -27.57 -4.45 -15.68
C SER A 102 -27.05 -3.17 -16.36
N GLU A 103 -25.90 -2.64 -15.92
CA GLU A 103 -25.24 -1.50 -16.55
C GLU A 103 -23.78 -1.83 -16.95
N GLY A 104 -23.64 -2.62 -18.02
CA GLY A 104 -22.66 -2.40 -19.11
C GLY A 104 -21.16 -2.51 -18.84
N HIS A 105 -20.68 -2.60 -17.61
CA HIS A 105 -19.25 -2.69 -17.30
C HIS A 105 -18.82 -4.14 -17.09
N SER A 106 -18.28 -4.78 -18.13
CA SER A 106 -17.70 -6.12 -17.99
C SER A 106 -16.46 -6.08 -17.09
N ILE A 107 -16.42 -6.95 -16.10
CA ILE A 107 -15.25 -7.11 -15.25
C ILE A 107 -14.23 -7.95 -16.01
N GLU A 108 -13.39 -7.30 -16.82
CA GLU A 108 -12.24 -7.98 -17.41
C GLU A 108 -11.25 -8.42 -16.32
N ASP A 109 -10.83 -9.68 -16.37
CA ASP A 109 -9.94 -10.27 -15.37
C ASP A 109 -8.52 -9.70 -15.44
N SER A 110 -8.16 -8.97 -16.50
CA SER A 110 -6.88 -8.27 -16.72
C SER A 110 -6.67 -7.05 -15.83
N ASP A 111 -7.73 -6.57 -15.16
CA ASP A 111 -7.75 -5.27 -14.51
C ASP A 111 -6.84 -5.19 -13.27
N TRP A 112 -6.37 -6.31 -12.73
CA TRP A 112 -5.40 -6.31 -11.61
C TRP A 112 -4.03 -5.74 -11.97
N VAL A 113 -3.62 -5.85 -13.25
CA VAL A 113 -2.34 -5.33 -13.73
C VAL A 113 -2.32 -3.81 -13.62
N SER A 114 -3.44 -3.14 -13.92
CA SER A 114 -3.55 -1.68 -13.81
C SER A 114 -3.40 -1.21 -12.36
N GLY A 115 -3.98 -1.96 -11.41
CA GLY A 115 -3.82 -1.70 -9.98
C GLY A 115 -2.40 -1.96 -9.48
N LEU A 116 -1.74 -3.02 -9.95
CA LEU A 116 -0.34 -3.29 -9.61
C LEU A 116 0.60 -2.21 -10.15
N LEU A 117 0.40 -1.77 -11.41
CA LEU A 117 1.17 -0.68 -12.01
C LEU A 117 1.06 0.62 -11.20
N ARG A 118 -0.10 0.89 -10.58
CA ARG A 118 -0.26 2.04 -9.67
C ARG A 118 0.53 1.87 -8.38
N LEU A 119 0.55 0.68 -7.79
CA LEU A 119 1.39 0.43 -6.61
C LEU A 119 2.87 0.58 -6.94
N LEU A 120 3.30 0.11 -8.11
CA LEU A 120 4.67 0.31 -8.60
C LEU A 120 5.00 1.79 -8.84
N LEU A 121 4.04 2.56 -9.38
CA LEU A 121 4.19 4.02 -9.51
C LEU A 121 4.38 4.67 -8.13
N MET A 122 3.56 4.32 -7.14
CA MET A 122 3.68 4.86 -5.78
C MET A 122 4.98 4.45 -5.09
N LEU A 123 5.47 3.23 -5.34
CA LEU A 123 6.80 2.80 -4.92
C LEU A 123 7.89 3.68 -5.57
N GLY A 124 7.78 3.96 -6.88
CA GLY A 124 8.68 4.88 -7.57
C GLY A 124 8.70 6.27 -6.94
N VAL A 125 7.54 6.81 -6.58
CA VAL A 125 7.44 8.10 -5.86
C VAL A 125 8.08 8.01 -4.47
N ALA A 126 7.85 6.94 -3.73
CA ALA A 126 8.47 6.74 -2.41
C ALA A 126 10.01 6.66 -2.49
N LEU A 127 10.53 6.00 -3.53
CA LEU A 127 11.98 5.95 -3.81
C LEU A 127 12.53 7.33 -4.19
N ALA A 128 11.79 8.13 -4.95
CA ALA A 128 12.18 9.51 -5.26
C ALA A 128 12.25 10.38 -3.98
N LEU A 129 11.30 10.24 -3.05
CA LEU A 129 11.34 10.92 -1.75
C LEU A 129 12.55 10.48 -0.91
N LEU A 130 12.88 9.19 -0.94
CA LEU A 130 14.09 8.66 -0.30
C LEU A 130 15.34 9.28 -0.89
N LEU A 131 15.46 9.36 -2.23
CA LEU A 131 16.59 10.01 -2.90
C LEU A 131 16.69 11.51 -2.58
N LEU A 132 15.57 12.21 -2.43
CA LEU A 132 15.54 13.61 -2.00
C LEU A 132 16.07 13.77 -0.57
N ARG A 133 15.68 12.88 0.35
CA ARG A 133 16.26 12.87 1.71
C ARG A 133 17.76 12.60 1.66
N TYR A 134 18.20 11.60 0.89
CA TYR A 134 19.62 11.26 0.72
C TYR A 134 20.43 12.46 0.21
N ALA A 135 19.94 13.11 -0.85
CA ALA A 135 20.61 14.27 -1.43
C ALA A 135 20.71 15.45 -0.44
N ARG A 136 19.70 15.63 0.43
CA ARG A 136 19.75 16.65 1.48
C ARG A 136 20.80 16.35 2.55
N GLU A 137 20.94 15.08 2.96
CA GLU A 137 21.96 14.65 3.93
C GLU A 137 23.38 14.77 3.34
N ALA A 138 23.56 14.58 2.02
CA ALA A 138 24.88 14.70 1.38
C ALA A 138 25.39 16.15 1.21
N VAL A 139 24.51 17.15 1.38
CA VAL A 139 24.84 18.58 1.19
C VAL A 139 25.08 19.29 2.54
N LEU A 140 24.65 18.71 3.65
CA LEU A 140 24.79 19.23 5.02
C LEU A 140 26.00 18.60 5.72
#